data_AF-A0AAX4NYI8-F1
#
_entry.id   AF-A0AAX4NYI8-F1
#
_cell.length_a   1.000
_cell.length_b   1.000
_cell.length_c   1.000
_cell.angle_alpha   90.00
_cell.angle_beta   90.00
_cell.angle_gamma   90.00
#
_symmetry.space_group_name_H-M   'P 1'
#
loop_
_entity.id
_entity.type
_entity.pdbx_description
1 polymer ?
#
loop_
_entity_poly.entity_id
_entity_poly.type
_entity_poly.pdbx_seq_one_letter_code
_entity_poly.pdbx_strand_id
1 'polypeptide(L)'
;MARKAGESSTKRAKVDEKEDPLVRRKEEVVRLLERARKGKDNARAMEELLTLCTRLEAKNEKLLRRLPPELWQKIVDEYLDQNDLFPLAMTCRLFRDTTKDLGKEMKTDLNIQRLLYLWESGKVTSYTLGWFQWVCDTLQIQAVFEEWSVERVKKFKGDLLNYGALPGSVEILRLLMEEEGCEPNDVTDWWVGFGGSVEVLEYFLERGYEFDEAVCGGAAEGGRLEVLKFLRGLDPPCPWDIMVCSYAAKRGHLEVLQWARDQDPPCPWTERTCEEAAEEGHLEILKWLRDQDPPCPWGWMTCYGPASHGDLEILKWARSQDPPCPWDEATCGWAVLKGQLEALKWLRAQNPPCPWNRDECRKSASNKGYQHIVDWIDKQEN
;
A
#
# COMPACT_ATOMS: atom_id res chain seq x y z
N MET A 1 -15.50 78.81 24.27
CA MET A 1 -14.53 77.72 24.50
C MET A 1 -15.29 76.45 24.85
N ALA A 2 -14.90 75.32 24.23
CA ALA A 2 -14.99 73.90 24.65
C ALA A 2 -16.34 73.32 25.17
N ARG A 3 -16.94 72.33 24.47
CA ARG A 3 -16.89 70.83 24.67
C ARG A 3 -17.68 70.35 25.90
N LYS A 4 -18.37 69.20 25.97
CA LYS A 4 -18.55 67.95 25.19
C LYS A 4 -19.66 67.11 25.89
N ALA A 5 -20.28 66.18 25.15
CA ALA A 5 -20.76 64.82 25.55
C ALA A 5 -21.76 64.69 26.72
N GLY A 6 -22.73 63.78 26.76
CA GLY A 6 -23.03 62.58 25.97
C GLY A 6 -23.78 61.58 26.87
N GLU A 7 -24.24 60.48 26.26
CA GLU A 7 -24.78 59.24 26.84
C GLU A 7 -26.26 59.23 27.26
N SER A 8 -27.04 58.17 27.07
CA SER A 8 -26.90 56.89 26.36
C SER A 8 -28.23 56.15 26.55
N SER A 9 -28.85 55.65 25.48
CA SER A 9 -29.89 54.61 25.62
C SER A 9 -29.50 53.43 24.73
N THR A 10 -28.98 52.39 25.36
CA THR A 10 -28.62 51.10 24.78
C THR A 10 -29.87 50.27 24.51
N LYS A 11 -30.13 49.94 23.23
CA LYS A 11 -30.92 48.75 22.85
C LYS A 11 -29.99 47.74 22.19
N ARG A 12 -29.88 46.56 22.81
CA ARG A 12 -29.23 45.36 22.29
C ARG A 12 -29.86 44.97 20.94
N ALA A 13 -29.03 44.84 19.90
CA ALA A 13 -29.36 44.13 18.69
C ALA A 13 -28.74 42.72 18.76
N LYS A 14 -29.57 41.69 18.52
CA LYS A 14 -29.12 40.31 18.28
C LYS A 14 -28.32 40.28 16.98
N VAL A 15 -27.14 39.67 17.01
CA VAL A 15 -26.34 39.38 15.81
C VAL A 15 -26.71 37.97 15.36
N ASP A 16 -27.33 37.85 14.20
CA ASP A 16 -27.45 36.59 13.46
C ASP A 16 -26.06 36.18 12.96
N GLU A 17 -25.49 35.12 13.52
CA GLU A 17 -24.31 34.46 12.95
C GLU A 17 -24.72 33.76 11.65
N LYS A 18 -24.36 34.36 10.50
CA LYS A 18 -24.51 33.72 9.19
C LYS A 18 -23.54 32.55 9.10
N GLU A 19 -24.06 31.35 8.85
CA GLU A 19 -23.29 30.14 8.53
C GLU A 19 -22.16 30.38 7.52
N ASP A 20 -21.04 29.68 7.72
CA ASP A 20 -19.85 29.73 6.86
C ASP A 20 -20.23 29.42 5.39
N PRO A 21 -19.90 30.29 4.43
CA PRO A 21 -20.14 30.06 3.00
C PRO A 21 -19.59 28.74 2.44
N LEU A 22 -18.58 28.13 3.07
CA LEU A 22 -18.06 26.81 2.70
C LEU A 22 -18.96 25.68 3.19
N VAL A 23 -19.48 25.79 4.41
CA VAL A 23 -20.46 24.84 4.98
C VAL A 23 -21.72 24.81 4.12
N ARG A 24 -22.24 26.00 3.76
CA ARG A 24 -23.42 26.11 2.89
C ARG A 24 -23.22 25.50 1.49
N ARG A 25 -22.02 25.65 0.90
CA ARG A 25 -21.70 25.05 -0.41
C ARG A 25 -21.63 23.53 -0.32
N LYS A 26 -21.01 23.01 0.74
CA LYS A 26 -20.93 21.57 1.00
C LYS A 26 -22.33 20.98 1.13
N GLU A 27 -23.20 21.61 1.92
CA GLU A 27 -24.58 21.17 2.10
C GLU A 27 -25.43 21.21 0.83
N GLU A 28 -25.23 22.22 -0.04
CA GLU A 28 -25.93 22.32 -1.33
C GLU A 28 -25.54 21.18 -2.28
N VAL A 29 -24.24 20.83 -2.34
CA VAL A 29 -23.72 19.70 -3.13
C VAL A 29 -24.25 18.38 -2.57
N VAL A 30 -24.16 18.16 -1.25
CA VAL A 30 -24.66 16.94 -0.58
C VAL A 30 -26.15 16.75 -0.82
N ARG A 31 -26.95 17.82 -0.72
CA ARG A 31 -28.40 17.74 -0.95
C ARG A 31 -28.74 17.34 -2.39
N LEU A 32 -28.04 17.87 -3.39
CA LEU A 32 -28.28 17.52 -4.79
C LEU A 32 -27.80 16.10 -5.10
N LEU A 33 -26.68 15.67 -4.52
CA LEU A 33 -26.19 14.29 -4.56
C LEU A 33 -27.22 13.30 -4.00
N GLU A 34 -27.73 13.55 -2.79
CA GLU A 34 -28.76 12.71 -2.17
C GLU A 34 -30.04 12.64 -3.02
N ARG A 35 -30.41 13.74 -3.68
CA ARG A 35 -31.57 13.80 -4.57
C ARG A 35 -31.35 13.03 -5.87
N ALA A 36 -30.14 13.05 -6.41
CA ALA A 36 -29.75 12.24 -7.56
C ALA A 36 -29.78 10.74 -7.22
N ARG A 37 -29.27 10.36 -6.04
CA ARG A 37 -29.24 8.97 -5.54
C ARG A 37 -30.63 8.35 -5.29
N LYS A 38 -31.60 9.12 -4.78
CA LYS A 38 -32.86 8.57 -4.21
C LYS A 38 -34.12 8.75 -5.08
N GLY A 39 -34.05 9.37 -6.27
CA GLY A 39 -35.24 9.88 -6.98
C GLY A 39 -35.55 9.24 -8.35
N LYS A 40 -36.84 9.25 -8.74
CA LYS A 40 -37.33 8.97 -10.11
C LYS A 40 -36.82 9.95 -11.19
N ASP A 41 -36.18 11.05 -10.76
CA ASP A 41 -35.74 12.19 -11.59
C ASP A 41 -34.20 12.32 -11.61
N ASN A 42 -33.50 11.17 -11.54
CA ASN A 42 -32.04 11.07 -11.39
C ASN A 42 -31.29 11.89 -12.46
N ALA A 43 -31.68 11.78 -13.73
CA ALA A 43 -31.03 12.50 -14.83
C ALA A 43 -31.04 14.04 -14.66
N ARG A 44 -32.17 14.61 -14.23
CA ARG A 44 -32.30 16.05 -14.00
C ARG A 44 -31.51 16.50 -12.77
N ALA A 45 -31.55 15.73 -11.69
CA ALA A 45 -30.75 16.00 -10.51
C ALA A 45 -29.24 15.93 -10.80
N MET A 46 -28.83 15.00 -11.66
CA MET A 46 -27.46 14.87 -12.13
C MET A 46 -27.02 16.06 -12.98
N GLU A 47 -27.88 16.53 -13.89
CA GLU A 47 -27.61 17.71 -14.71
C GLU A 47 -27.48 18.99 -13.87
N GLU A 48 -28.35 19.15 -12.86
CA GLU A 48 -28.27 20.26 -11.90
C GLU A 48 -26.98 20.21 -11.07
N LEU A 49 -26.55 19.01 -10.67
CA LEU A 49 -25.31 18.78 -9.94
C LEU A 49 -24.08 19.06 -10.81
N LEU A 50 -24.06 18.59 -12.05
CA LEU A 50 -23.00 18.89 -13.02
C LEU A 50 -22.88 20.40 -13.27
N THR A 51 -24.02 21.09 -13.37
CA THR A 51 -24.08 22.54 -13.52
C THR A 51 -23.55 23.26 -12.27
N LEU A 52 -23.91 22.78 -11.08
CA LEU A 52 -23.40 23.29 -9.82
C LEU A 52 -21.88 23.12 -9.72
N CYS A 53 -21.36 21.93 -10.03
CA CYS A 53 -19.93 21.62 -10.05
C CYS A 53 -19.20 22.53 -11.04
N THR A 54 -19.69 22.65 -12.28
CA THR A 54 -19.12 23.54 -13.29
C THR A 54 -19.06 25.00 -12.81
N ARG A 55 -20.11 25.47 -12.13
CA ARG A 55 -20.17 26.82 -11.57
C ARG A 55 -19.18 27.00 -10.41
N LEU A 56 -19.06 26.00 -9.54
CA LEU A 56 -18.09 26.01 -8.44
C LEU A 56 -16.66 25.94 -8.94
N GLU A 57 -16.38 25.13 -9.95
CA GLU A 57 -15.10 25.07 -10.66
C GLU A 57 -14.75 26.43 -11.26
N ALA A 58 -15.64 27.06 -12.01
CA ALA A 58 -15.41 28.40 -12.57
C ALA A 58 -15.13 29.47 -11.49
N LYS A 59 -15.73 29.31 -10.30
CA LYS A 59 -15.49 30.19 -9.15
C LYS A 59 -14.14 29.91 -8.49
N ASN A 60 -13.79 28.63 -8.33
CA ASN A 60 -12.51 28.19 -7.79
C ASN A 60 -11.37 28.58 -8.73
N GLU A 61 -11.54 28.41 -10.04
CA GLU A 61 -10.66 28.85 -11.11
C GLU A 61 -10.27 30.33 -10.96
N LYS A 62 -11.23 31.22 -10.72
CA LYS A 62 -10.94 32.66 -10.49
C LYS A 62 -10.13 32.94 -9.23
N LEU A 63 -10.33 32.16 -8.16
CA LEU A 63 -9.63 32.36 -6.89
C LEU A 63 -8.23 31.75 -6.93
N LEU A 64 -8.12 30.55 -7.47
CA LEU A 64 -6.91 29.75 -7.51
C LEU A 64 -5.96 30.16 -8.65
N ARG A 65 -6.44 30.75 -9.76
CA ARG A 65 -5.58 31.42 -10.76
C ARG A 65 -4.83 32.64 -10.21
N ARG A 66 -5.23 33.13 -9.03
CA ARG A 66 -4.50 34.21 -8.33
C ARG A 66 -3.38 33.69 -7.45
N LEU A 67 -3.27 32.36 -7.29
CA LEU A 67 -2.13 31.77 -6.58
C LEU A 67 -0.90 31.84 -7.49
N PRO A 68 0.22 32.39 -6.99
CA PRO A 68 1.52 32.29 -7.63
C PRO A 68 1.92 30.82 -7.88
N PRO A 69 2.63 30.50 -8.97
CA PRO A 69 3.12 29.15 -9.26
C PRO A 69 3.90 28.50 -8.11
N GLU A 70 4.64 29.30 -7.33
CA GLU A 70 5.43 28.83 -6.19
C GLU A 70 4.53 28.30 -5.06
N LEU A 71 3.35 28.90 -4.87
CA LEU A 71 2.37 28.43 -3.89
C LEU A 71 1.66 27.16 -4.36
N TRP A 72 1.41 27.03 -5.66
CA TRP A 72 0.89 25.79 -6.23
C TRP A 72 1.87 24.63 -6.10
N GLN A 73 3.15 24.88 -6.39
CA GLN A 73 4.20 23.89 -6.20
C GLN A 73 4.31 23.49 -4.74
N LYS A 74 4.19 24.44 -3.80
CA LYS A 74 4.14 24.14 -2.37
C LYS A 74 2.95 23.26 -1.99
N ILE A 75 1.75 23.57 -2.51
CA ILE A 75 0.53 22.77 -2.27
C ILE A 75 0.72 21.34 -2.77
N VAL A 76 1.22 21.18 -4.00
CA VAL A 76 1.39 19.86 -4.63
C VAL A 76 2.54 19.06 -4.01
N ASP A 77 3.65 19.69 -3.65
CA ASP A 77 4.87 19.01 -3.23
C ASP A 77 5.00 18.86 -1.70
N GLU A 78 4.42 19.77 -0.91
CA GLU A 78 4.57 19.77 0.56
C GLU A 78 3.28 19.43 1.33
N TYR A 79 2.10 19.63 0.74
CA TYR A 79 0.82 19.51 1.45
C TYR A 79 -0.12 18.43 0.93
N LEU A 80 0.13 17.90 -0.26
CA LEU A 80 -0.65 16.81 -0.83
C LEU A 80 0.25 15.60 -1.02
N ASP A 81 -0.19 14.45 -0.50
CA ASP A 81 0.47 13.21 -0.80
C ASP A 81 0.06 12.73 -2.20
N GLN A 82 0.89 11.91 -2.85
CA GLN A 82 0.61 11.38 -4.20
C GLN A 82 -0.78 10.71 -4.31
N ASN A 83 -1.25 10.09 -3.23
CA ASN A 83 -2.54 9.43 -3.17
C ASN A 83 -3.73 10.39 -3.07
N ASP A 84 -3.51 11.64 -2.65
CA ASP A 84 -4.51 12.71 -2.67
C ASP A 84 -4.61 13.33 -4.07
N LEU A 85 -3.52 13.29 -4.86
CA LEU A 85 -3.43 13.96 -6.16
C LEU A 85 -4.47 13.43 -7.14
N PHE A 86 -4.66 12.12 -7.22
CA PHE A 86 -5.60 11.54 -8.18
C PHE A 86 -7.07 11.77 -7.80
N PRO A 87 -7.52 11.47 -6.57
CA PRO A 87 -8.79 11.97 -6.03
C PRO A 87 -9.04 13.46 -6.34
N LEU A 88 -8.09 14.32 -5.99
CA LEU A 88 -8.26 15.76 -6.14
C LEU A 88 -8.27 16.19 -7.61
N ALA A 89 -7.49 15.52 -8.47
CA ALA A 89 -7.49 15.73 -9.91
C ALA A 89 -8.77 15.26 -10.60
N MET A 90 -9.44 14.23 -10.06
CA MET A 90 -10.76 13.80 -10.55
C MET A 90 -11.80 14.89 -10.34
N THR A 91 -11.72 15.65 -9.24
CA THR A 91 -12.76 16.62 -8.86
C THR A 91 -12.46 18.08 -9.18
N CYS A 92 -11.22 18.41 -9.53
CA CYS A 92 -10.81 19.78 -9.78
C CYS A 92 -10.08 19.90 -11.13
N ARG A 93 -10.79 20.36 -12.16
CA ARG A 93 -10.18 20.61 -13.48
C ARG A 93 -8.96 21.53 -13.41
N LEU A 94 -9.03 22.60 -12.61
CA LEU A 94 -7.91 23.54 -12.49
C LEU A 94 -6.67 22.85 -11.90
N PHE A 95 -6.85 22.01 -10.88
CA PHE A 95 -5.76 21.27 -10.26
C PHE A 95 -5.05 20.38 -11.30
N ARG A 96 -5.82 19.68 -12.14
CA ARG A 96 -5.30 18.90 -13.26
C ARG A 96 -4.53 19.74 -14.28
N ASP A 97 -5.01 20.93 -14.60
CA ASP A 97 -4.33 21.82 -15.54
C ASP A 97 -3.04 22.39 -14.92
N THR A 98 -3.07 22.75 -13.63
CA THR A 98 -1.89 23.25 -12.90
C THR A 98 -0.82 22.17 -12.70
N THR A 99 -1.20 20.93 -12.40
CA THR A 99 -0.26 19.81 -12.31
C THR A 99 0.42 19.53 -13.64
N LYS A 100 -0.31 19.62 -14.76
CA LYS A 100 0.28 19.57 -16.12
C LYS A 100 1.26 20.72 -16.36
N ASP A 101 0.89 21.95 -16.00
CA ASP A 101 1.75 23.13 -16.18
C ASP A 101 3.04 23.03 -15.35
N LEU A 102 2.97 22.42 -14.17
CA LEU A 102 4.13 22.13 -13.31
C LEU A 102 4.95 20.91 -13.79
N GLY A 103 4.56 20.25 -14.87
CA GLY A 103 5.20 19.02 -15.36
C GLY A 103 5.08 17.85 -14.39
N LYS A 104 4.09 17.88 -13.49
CA LYS A 104 3.82 16.83 -12.51
C LYS A 104 2.91 15.79 -13.14
N GLU A 105 3.38 14.55 -13.14
CA GLU A 105 2.57 13.43 -13.59
C GLU A 105 1.52 13.10 -12.52
N MET A 106 0.24 13.18 -12.89
CA MET A 106 -0.85 12.72 -12.03
C MET A 106 -0.85 11.20 -12.02
N LYS A 107 0.03 10.63 -11.22
CA LYS A 107 0.07 9.20 -10.95
C LYS A 107 -0.56 8.96 -9.59
N THR A 108 -1.54 8.07 -9.53
CA THR A 108 -1.69 7.25 -8.33
C THR A 108 -0.47 6.34 -8.28
N ASP A 109 0.41 6.55 -7.32
CA ASP A 109 1.36 5.49 -6.94
C ASP A 109 0.72 4.56 -5.90
N LEU A 110 -0.54 4.18 -6.17
CA LEU A 110 -1.26 3.13 -5.44
C LEU A 110 -0.76 1.77 -5.91
N ASN A 111 0.56 1.58 -5.87
CA ASN A 111 1.13 0.28 -6.02
C ASN A 111 1.08 -0.43 -4.66
N ILE A 112 0.93 -1.75 -4.68
CA ILE A 112 0.79 -2.57 -3.48
C ILE A 112 1.95 -2.34 -2.49
N GLN A 113 3.18 -2.18 -2.99
CA GLN A 113 4.38 -1.98 -2.17
C GLN A 113 4.37 -0.64 -1.41
N ARG A 114 3.87 0.43 -2.05
CA ARG A 114 3.79 1.75 -1.44
C ARG A 114 2.66 1.81 -0.40
N LEU A 115 1.54 1.14 -0.66
CA LEU A 115 0.45 1.04 0.29
C LEU A 115 0.86 0.25 1.53
N LEU A 116 1.55 -0.87 1.34
CA LEU A 116 2.17 -1.65 2.43
C LEU A 116 3.11 -0.77 3.27
N TYR A 117 4.02 -0.04 2.62
CA TYR A 117 4.90 0.91 3.31
C TYR A 117 4.15 2.01 4.09
N LEU A 118 3.11 2.60 3.51
CA LEU A 118 2.33 3.65 4.18
C LEU A 118 1.57 3.08 5.38
N TRP A 119 1.01 1.87 5.24
CA TRP A 119 0.27 1.19 6.28
C TRP A 119 1.17 0.85 7.46
N GLU A 120 2.32 0.23 7.17
CA GLU A 120 3.36 -0.12 8.13
C GLU A 120 3.95 1.11 8.84
N SER A 121 4.12 2.22 8.13
CA SER A 121 4.63 3.47 8.72
C SER A 121 3.59 4.24 9.53
N GLY A 122 2.35 3.74 9.65
CA GLY A 122 1.24 4.43 10.31
C GLY A 122 0.83 5.73 9.60
N LYS A 123 1.24 5.88 8.33
CA LYS A 123 1.02 7.07 7.50
C LYS A 123 -0.13 6.91 6.52
N VAL A 124 -0.78 5.75 6.45
CA VAL A 124 -2.08 5.65 5.76
C VAL A 124 -3.05 6.58 6.48
N THR A 125 -3.27 7.73 5.87
CA THR A 125 -4.36 8.63 6.19
C THR A 125 -5.64 7.83 6.01
N SER A 126 -6.37 7.68 7.11
CA SER A 126 -7.63 6.97 7.24
C SER A 126 -8.51 7.10 6.00
N TYR A 127 -8.61 6.04 5.18
CA TYR A 127 -9.68 5.96 4.21
C TYR A 127 -10.99 5.84 4.99
N THR A 128 -11.69 6.95 5.13
CA THR A 128 -12.96 7.01 5.86
C THR A 128 -14.12 6.64 4.94
N LEU A 129 -15.24 6.24 5.54
CA LEU A 129 -16.50 6.10 4.80
C LEU A 129 -16.81 7.34 3.95
N GLY A 130 -16.57 8.54 4.48
CA GLY A 130 -16.79 9.79 3.74
C GLY A 130 -15.89 9.95 2.52
N TRP A 131 -14.68 9.41 2.54
CA TRP A 131 -13.78 9.42 1.38
C TRP A 131 -14.30 8.47 0.29
N PHE A 132 -14.65 7.22 0.64
CA PHE A 132 -15.21 6.26 -0.32
C PHE A 132 -16.52 6.76 -0.92
N GLN A 133 -17.39 7.31 -0.08
CA GLN A 133 -18.65 7.93 -0.48
C GLN A 133 -18.42 8.99 -1.57
N TRP A 134 -17.46 9.87 -1.33
CA TRP A 134 -17.11 10.95 -2.25
C TRP A 134 -16.45 10.46 -3.55
N VAL A 135 -15.61 9.41 -3.50
CA VAL A 135 -15.03 8.79 -4.71
C VAL A 135 -16.15 8.26 -5.59
N CYS A 136 -17.08 7.50 -5.01
CA CYS A 136 -18.19 6.89 -5.73
C CYS A 136 -19.13 7.95 -6.33
N ASP A 137 -19.49 8.97 -5.54
CA ASP A 137 -20.27 10.12 -6.00
C ASP A 137 -19.63 10.80 -7.22
N THR A 138 -18.32 11.04 -7.16
CA THR A 138 -17.60 11.70 -8.24
C THR A 138 -17.65 10.90 -9.54
N LEU A 139 -17.45 9.59 -9.45
CA LEU A 139 -17.45 8.69 -10.61
C LEU A 139 -18.83 8.64 -11.27
N GLN A 140 -19.90 8.63 -10.46
CA GLN A 140 -21.28 8.67 -10.94
C GLN A 140 -21.60 10.02 -11.61
N ILE A 141 -21.21 11.15 -10.99
CA ILE A 141 -21.45 12.50 -11.54
C ILE A 141 -20.80 12.68 -12.90
N GLN A 142 -19.56 12.24 -13.02
CA GLN A 142 -18.76 12.47 -14.22
C GLN A 142 -19.02 11.44 -15.31
N ALA A 143 -19.92 10.47 -15.08
CA ALA A 143 -20.22 9.39 -16.01
C ALA A 143 -18.95 8.70 -16.55
N VAL A 144 -17.90 8.62 -15.72
CA VAL A 144 -16.54 8.20 -16.14
C VAL A 144 -16.55 6.81 -16.77
N PHE A 145 -17.48 5.97 -16.32
CA PHE A 145 -17.64 4.61 -16.79
C PHE A 145 -18.24 4.49 -18.19
N GLU A 146 -18.89 5.52 -18.73
CA GLU A 146 -19.47 5.49 -20.09
C GLU A 146 -18.39 5.40 -21.18
N GLU A 147 -17.19 5.92 -20.90
CA GLU A 147 -16.04 5.88 -21.81
C GLU A 147 -15.15 4.64 -21.60
N TRP A 148 -15.41 3.84 -20.57
CA TRP A 148 -14.55 2.72 -20.17
C TRP A 148 -15.10 1.40 -20.68
N SER A 149 -14.19 0.47 -21.00
CA SER A 149 -14.60 -0.91 -21.26
C SER A 149 -15.13 -1.55 -19.98
N VAL A 150 -16.08 -2.48 -20.12
CA VAL A 150 -16.66 -3.26 -19.01
C VAL A 150 -15.57 -3.88 -18.13
N GLU A 151 -14.52 -4.42 -18.75
CA GLU A 151 -13.39 -5.04 -18.06
C GLU A 151 -12.63 -4.03 -17.18
N ARG A 152 -12.41 -2.81 -17.70
CA ARG A 152 -11.72 -1.75 -16.95
C ARG A 152 -12.55 -1.30 -15.76
N VAL A 153 -13.88 -1.21 -15.92
CA VAL A 153 -14.79 -0.87 -14.81
C VAL A 153 -14.77 -1.96 -13.75
N LYS A 154 -14.84 -3.24 -14.15
CA LYS A 154 -14.79 -4.38 -13.23
C LYS A 154 -13.51 -4.39 -12.41
N LYS A 155 -12.36 -4.24 -13.08
CA LYS A 155 -11.06 -4.18 -12.40
C LYS A 155 -11.00 -3.03 -11.39
N PHE A 156 -11.38 -1.82 -11.80
CA PHE A 156 -11.36 -0.66 -10.91
C PHE A 156 -12.28 -0.86 -9.69
N LYS A 157 -13.47 -1.41 -9.88
CA LYS A 157 -14.41 -1.67 -8.78
C LYS A 157 -13.90 -2.71 -7.81
N GLY A 158 -13.25 -3.78 -8.31
CA GLY A 158 -12.57 -4.76 -7.46
C GLY A 158 -11.43 -4.14 -6.67
N ASP A 159 -10.59 -3.32 -7.32
CA ASP A 159 -9.51 -2.59 -6.63
C ASP A 159 -10.07 -1.65 -5.56
N LEU A 160 -11.19 -0.96 -5.83
CA LEU A 160 -11.86 -0.10 -4.87
C LEU A 160 -12.36 -0.87 -3.65
N LEU A 161 -12.91 -2.07 -3.86
CA LEU A 161 -13.33 -2.96 -2.77
C LEU A 161 -12.13 -3.40 -1.91
N ASN A 162 -11.01 -3.74 -2.55
CA ASN A 162 -9.77 -4.12 -1.86
C ASN A 162 -9.27 -3.00 -0.94
N TYR A 163 -9.33 -1.75 -1.40
CA TYR A 163 -9.01 -0.60 -0.55
C TYR A 163 -10.01 -0.42 0.59
N GLY A 164 -11.29 -0.75 0.37
CA GLY A 164 -12.32 -0.66 1.40
C GLY A 164 -12.19 -1.73 2.48
N ALA A 165 -11.63 -2.89 2.16
CA ALA A 165 -11.37 -3.97 3.11
C ALA A 165 -10.22 -3.65 4.07
N LEU A 166 -9.20 -2.91 3.61
CA LEU A 166 -7.99 -2.64 4.37
C LEU A 166 -8.24 -1.92 5.72
N PRO A 167 -9.07 -0.85 5.81
CA PRO A 167 -9.38 -0.20 7.08
C PRO A 167 -10.17 -1.04 8.09
N GLY A 168 -10.75 -2.17 7.67
CA GLY A 168 -11.59 -3.00 8.55
C GLY A 168 -13.00 -2.46 8.82
N SER A 169 -13.51 -1.51 8.02
CA SER A 169 -14.86 -0.96 8.22
C SER A 169 -15.88 -1.68 7.35
N VAL A 170 -16.78 -2.41 8.01
CA VAL A 170 -17.92 -3.07 7.37
C VAL A 170 -18.86 -2.06 6.70
N GLU A 171 -18.97 -0.83 7.21
CA GLU A 171 -19.76 0.24 6.60
C GLU A 171 -19.24 0.63 5.21
N ILE A 172 -17.91 0.66 5.04
CA ILE A 172 -17.29 0.91 3.73
C ILE A 172 -17.63 -0.22 2.76
N LEU A 173 -17.56 -1.48 3.21
CA LEU A 173 -17.90 -2.63 2.37
C LEU A 173 -19.39 -2.69 2.01
N ARG A 174 -20.28 -2.28 2.91
CA ARG A 174 -21.71 -2.12 2.61
C ARG A 174 -21.93 -1.11 1.50
N LEU A 175 -21.34 0.08 1.62
CA LEU A 175 -21.42 1.10 0.57
C LEU A 175 -20.93 0.54 -0.77
N LEU A 176 -19.73 -0.06 -0.79
CA LEU A 176 -19.12 -0.50 -2.03
C LEU A 176 -19.86 -1.67 -2.68
N MET A 177 -20.25 -2.69 -1.91
CA MET A 177 -20.88 -3.89 -2.47
C MET A 177 -22.37 -3.70 -2.72
N GLU A 178 -23.10 -3.04 -1.81
CA GLU A 178 -24.57 -2.95 -1.88
C GLU A 178 -25.05 -1.75 -2.69
N GLU A 179 -24.41 -0.58 -2.54
CA GLU A 179 -24.82 0.62 -3.27
C GLU A 179 -24.10 0.76 -4.61
N GLU A 180 -22.79 0.50 -4.63
CA GLU A 180 -21.95 0.75 -5.80
C GLU A 180 -21.73 -0.48 -6.67
N GLY A 181 -22.17 -1.66 -6.23
CA GLY A 181 -22.06 -2.92 -6.97
C GLY A 181 -20.61 -3.29 -7.28
N CYS A 182 -19.70 -3.04 -6.35
CA CYS A 182 -18.35 -3.57 -6.38
C CYS A 182 -18.37 -5.05 -6.02
N GLU A 183 -17.66 -5.86 -6.80
CA GLU A 183 -17.52 -7.30 -6.59
C GLU A 183 -16.06 -7.62 -6.25
N PRO A 184 -15.81 -8.66 -5.42
CA PRO A 184 -14.48 -9.21 -5.21
C PRO A 184 -13.80 -9.59 -6.52
N ASN A 185 -12.49 -9.40 -6.56
CA ASN A 185 -11.61 -9.84 -7.63
C ASN A 185 -10.61 -10.88 -7.11
N ASP A 186 -9.74 -11.33 -8.00
CA ASP A 186 -8.75 -12.40 -7.79
C ASP A 186 -7.72 -12.10 -6.70
N VAL A 187 -7.65 -10.87 -6.18
CA VAL A 187 -6.73 -10.52 -5.08
C VAL A 187 -7.46 -10.08 -3.81
N THR A 188 -8.80 -10.04 -3.80
CA THR A 188 -9.59 -9.55 -2.66
C THR A 188 -9.31 -10.33 -1.37
N ASP A 189 -9.16 -11.64 -1.46
CA ASP A 189 -8.90 -12.53 -0.31
C ASP A 189 -7.63 -12.10 0.43
N TRP A 190 -6.54 -11.87 -0.30
CA TRP A 190 -5.30 -11.39 0.29
C TRP A 190 -5.47 -10.03 0.98
N TRP A 191 -6.21 -9.08 0.38
CA TRP A 191 -6.45 -7.77 0.98
C TRP A 191 -7.28 -7.85 2.26
N VAL A 192 -8.31 -8.69 2.28
CA VAL A 192 -9.14 -8.94 3.46
C VAL A 192 -8.31 -9.53 4.59
N GLY A 193 -7.50 -10.55 4.29
CA GLY A 193 -6.57 -11.15 5.25
C GLY A 193 -5.57 -10.13 5.80
N PHE A 194 -4.95 -9.33 4.91
CA PHE A 194 -3.93 -8.34 5.26
C PHE A 194 -4.48 -7.21 6.16
N GLY A 195 -5.71 -6.74 5.88
CA GLY A 195 -6.39 -5.72 6.68
C GLY A 195 -6.55 -6.11 8.14
N GLY A 196 -6.87 -7.38 8.41
CA GLY A 196 -6.81 -7.96 9.74
C GLY A 196 -8.06 -7.78 10.60
N SER A 197 -9.21 -7.41 10.03
CA SER A 197 -10.49 -7.27 10.76
C SER A 197 -11.33 -8.53 10.62
N VAL A 198 -11.57 -9.21 11.73
CA VAL A 198 -12.46 -10.39 11.78
C VAL A 198 -13.87 -10.03 11.34
N GLU A 199 -14.34 -8.83 11.68
CA GLU A 199 -15.67 -8.32 11.30
C GLU A 199 -15.84 -8.21 9.78
N VAL A 200 -14.78 -7.84 9.06
CA VAL A 200 -14.77 -7.86 7.60
C VAL A 200 -14.90 -9.29 7.07
N LEU A 201 -14.15 -10.26 7.64
CA LEU A 201 -14.28 -11.65 7.23
C LEU A 201 -15.70 -12.18 7.47
N GLU A 202 -16.26 -11.95 8.65
CA GLU A 202 -17.64 -12.32 8.99
C GLU A 202 -18.64 -11.73 8.00
N TYR A 203 -18.47 -10.45 7.64
CA TYR A 203 -19.33 -9.78 6.66
C TYR A 203 -19.34 -10.43 5.28
N PHE A 204 -18.18 -10.92 4.81
CA PHE A 204 -18.05 -11.69 3.56
C PHE A 204 -18.68 -13.08 3.70
N LEU A 205 -18.39 -13.80 4.79
CA LEU A 205 -18.93 -15.15 5.04
C LEU A 205 -20.46 -15.16 5.16
N GLU A 206 -21.05 -14.15 5.82
CA GLU A 206 -22.52 -13.97 5.92
C GLU A 206 -23.21 -13.85 4.54
N ARG A 207 -22.45 -13.47 3.51
CA ARG A 207 -22.93 -13.35 2.11
C ARG A 207 -22.68 -14.61 1.29
N GLY A 208 -22.15 -15.67 1.90
CA GLY A 208 -21.79 -16.91 1.22
C GLY A 208 -20.53 -16.77 0.36
N TYR A 209 -19.68 -15.78 0.64
CA TYR A 209 -18.35 -15.70 0.04
C TYR A 209 -17.46 -16.79 0.65
N GLU A 210 -16.75 -17.52 -0.21
CA GLU A 210 -15.78 -18.55 0.21
C GLU A 210 -14.37 -18.01 -0.03
N PHE A 211 -13.52 -18.10 0.99
CA PHE A 211 -12.12 -17.68 0.90
C PHE A 211 -11.22 -18.83 0.45
N ASP A 212 -10.21 -18.50 -0.36
CA ASP A 212 -9.11 -19.39 -0.72
C ASP A 212 -7.89 -19.21 0.19
N GLU A 213 -6.79 -19.92 -0.08
CA GLU A 213 -5.55 -19.84 0.70
C GLU A 213 -4.92 -18.45 0.75
N ALA A 214 -5.23 -17.56 -0.19
CA ALA A 214 -4.65 -16.22 -0.26
C ALA A 214 -5.08 -15.34 0.92
N VAL A 215 -6.26 -15.57 1.52
CA VAL A 215 -6.66 -14.84 2.74
C VAL A 215 -5.72 -15.15 3.90
N CYS A 216 -5.30 -16.41 4.04
CA CYS A 216 -4.32 -16.81 5.05
C CYS A 216 -2.95 -16.21 4.73
N GLY A 217 -2.54 -16.20 3.45
CA GLY A 217 -1.30 -15.56 3.01
C GLY A 217 -1.27 -14.06 3.35
N GLY A 218 -2.34 -13.34 3.03
CA GLY A 218 -2.47 -11.91 3.35
C GLY A 218 -2.47 -11.65 4.86
N ALA A 219 -3.19 -12.47 5.64
CA ALA A 219 -3.18 -12.37 7.09
C ALA A 219 -1.78 -12.61 7.68
N ALA A 220 -1.03 -13.57 7.13
CA ALA A 220 0.33 -13.85 7.54
C ALA A 220 1.29 -12.70 7.18
N GLU A 221 1.15 -12.12 5.98
CA GLU A 221 1.94 -10.96 5.55
C GLU A 221 1.64 -9.72 6.41
N GLY A 222 0.38 -9.52 6.83
CA GLY A 222 -0.01 -8.41 7.70
C GLY A 222 0.23 -8.65 9.19
N GLY A 223 0.77 -9.81 9.59
CA GLY A 223 0.98 -10.18 10.99
C GLY A 223 -0.31 -10.37 11.79
N ARG A 224 -1.41 -10.74 11.12
CA ARG A 224 -2.77 -10.81 11.66
C ARG A 224 -3.06 -12.17 12.28
N LEU A 225 -2.39 -12.47 13.39
CA LEU A 225 -2.51 -13.77 14.07
C LEU A 225 -3.95 -14.10 14.47
N GLU A 226 -4.74 -13.12 14.94
CA GLU A 226 -6.13 -13.35 15.32
C GLU A 226 -7.03 -13.70 14.12
N VAL A 227 -6.76 -13.11 12.94
CA VAL A 227 -7.47 -13.49 11.70
C VAL A 227 -7.10 -14.90 11.27
N LEU A 228 -5.83 -15.29 11.36
CA LEU A 228 -5.41 -16.67 11.08
C LEU A 228 -6.09 -17.68 12.02
N LYS A 229 -6.19 -17.37 13.32
CA LYS A 229 -6.92 -18.20 14.29
C LYS A 229 -8.40 -18.32 13.94
N PHE A 230 -9.04 -17.21 13.57
CA PHE A 230 -10.43 -17.20 13.14
C PHE A 230 -10.63 -18.07 11.90
N LEU A 231 -9.83 -17.88 10.85
CA LEU A 231 -9.88 -18.65 9.60
C LEU A 231 -9.68 -20.16 9.81
N ARG A 232 -8.76 -20.53 10.72
CA ARG A 232 -8.54 -21.94 11.10
C ARG A 232 -9.63 -22.53 11.98
N GLY A 233 -10.44 -21.70 12.63
CA GLY A 233 -11.58 -22.11 13.44
C GLY A 233 -12.89 -22.32 12.65
N LEU A 234 -12.91 -22.02 11.35
CA LEU A 234 -14.06 -22.25 10.47
C LEU A 234 -14.35 -23.76 10.29
N ASP A 235 -15.57 -24.08 9.86
CA ASP A 235 -15.99 -25.45 9.52
C ASP A 235 -16.55 -25.51 8.08
N PRO A 236 -15.78 -26.01 7.09
CA PRO A 236 -14.41 -26.50 7.22
C PRO A 236 -13.37 -25.37 7.44
N PRO A 237 -12.19 -25.67 8.00
CA PRO A 237 -11.12 -24.68 8.15
C PRO A 237 -10.68 -24.12 6.80
N CYS A 238 -10.40 -22.81 6.74
CA CYS A 238 -9.86 -22.18 5.54
C CYS A 238 -8.55 -22.89 5.12
N PRO A 239 -8.37 -23.17 3.81
CA PRO A 239 -7.10 -23.70 3.33
C PRO A 239 -5.96 -22.70 3.56
N TRP A 240 -4.75 -23.24 3.65
CA TRP A 240 -3.51 -22.48 3.70
C TRP A 240 -2.42 -23.22 2.94
N ASP A 241 -1.36 -22.52 2.59
CA ASP A 241 -0.25 -23.09 1.83
C ASP A 241 1.10 -22.51 2.30
N ILE A 242 2.15 -22.78 1.52
CA ILE A 242 3.53 -22.33 1.81
C ILE A 242 3.68 -20.81 1.88
N MET A 243 2.72 -20.05 1.36
CA MET A 243 2.77 -18.59 1.34
C MET A 243 2.55 -17.99 2.72
N VAL A 244 1.80 -18.66 3.61
CA VAL A 244 1.63 -18.23 5.01
C VAL A 244 2.98 -18.10 5.71
N CYS A 245 3.79 -19.17 5.70
CA CYS A 245 5.11 -19.14 6.32
C CYS A 245 6.06 -18.19 5.56
N SER A 246 6.04 -18.20 4.23
CA SER A 246 6.95 -17.37 3.43
C SER A 246 6.71 -15.87 3.64
N TYR A 247 5.45 -15.43 3.67
CA TYR A 247 5.11 -14.03 3.90
C TYR A 247 5.28 -13.59 5.36
N ALA A 248 4.97 -14.45 6.33
CA ALA A 248 5.28 -14.16 7.74
C ALA A 248 6.79 -14.00 7.95
N ALA A 249 7.59 -14.86 7.31
CA ALA A 249 9.05 -14.79 7.34
C ALA A 249 9.57 -13.52 6.67
N LYS A 250 9.05 -13.17 5.48
CA LYS A 250 9.36 -11.93 4.76
C LYS A 250 9.14 -10.68 5.62
N ARG A 251 8.05 -10.64 6.39
CA ARG A 251 7.63 -9.44 7.13
C ARG A 251 8.06 -9.41 8.59
N GLY A 252 8.88 -10.38 9.02
CA GLY A 252 9.39 -10.36 10.39
C GLY A 252 8.38 -10.85 11.44
N HIS A 253 7.30 -11.53 11.04
CA HIS A 253 6.21 -11.96 11.92
C HIS A 253 6.49 -13.33 12.55
N LEU A 254 7.47 -13.40 13.47
CA LEU A 254 7.86 -14.62 14.17
C LEU A 254 6.71 -15.28 14.94
N GLU A 255 5.82 -14.50 15.57
CA GLU A 255 4.67 -15.04 16.31
C GLU A 255 3.71 -15.82 15.40
N VAL A 256 3.51 -15.36 14.16
CA VAL A 256 2.71 -16.07 13.16
C VAL A 256 3.38 -17.39 12.76
N LEU A 257 4.70 -17.39 12.54
CA LEU A 257 5.46 -18.61 12.23
C LEU A 257 5.39 -19.64 13.35
N GLN A 258 5.57 -19.21 14.60
CA GLN A 258 5.48 -20.08 15.78
C GLN A 258 4.10 -20.70 15.88
N TRP A 259 3.06 -19.87 15.82
CA TRP A 259 1.69 -20.37 15.88
C TRP A 259 1.37 -21.32 14.73
N ALA A 260 1.77 -21.01 13.49
CA ALA A 260 1.50 -21.85 12.32
C ALA A 260 2.24 -23.20 12.39
N ARG A 261 3.41 -23.23 13.04
CA ARG A 261 4.19 -24.44 13.26
C ARG A 261 3.59 -25.37 14.32
N ASP A 262 2.89 -24.81 15.30
CA ASP A 262 2.23 -25.53 16.40
C ASP A 262 0.90 -26.20 15.99
N GLN A 263 0.49 -26.08 14.73
CA GLN A 263 -0.79 -26.58 14.22
C GLN A 263 -0.69 -28.05 13.79
N ASP A 264 -1.83 -28.74 13.69
CA ASP A 264 -1.90 -30.15 13.26
C ASP A 264 -2.89 -30.34 12.10
N PRO A 265 -2.40 -30.65 10.87
CA PRO A 265 -1.00 -30.64 10.47
C PRO A 265 -0.41 -29.22 10.49
N PRO A 266 0.92 -29.07 10.66
CA PRO A 266 1.58 -27.77 10.63
C PRO A 266 1.47 -27.13 9.25
N CYS A 267 1.44 -25.80 9.21
CA CYS A 267 1.51 -25.09 7.93
C CYS A 267 2.82 -25.44 7.20
N PRO A 268 2.78 -25.77 5.90
CA PRO A 268 3.99 -26.16 5.18
C PRO A 268 4.94 -24.96 5.01
N TRP A 269 6.24 -25.23 5.04
CA TRP A 269 7.31 -24.29 4.70
C TRP A 269 8.23 -24.86 3.62
N THR A 270 9.05 -24.00 3.00
CA THR A 270 10.05 -24.41 1.99
C THR A 270 11.31 -23.56 2.10
N GLU A 271 12.30 -23.78 1.23
CA GLU A 271 13.52 -22.96 1.15
C GLU A 271 13.18 -21.47 1.03
N ARG A 272 12.06 -21.15 0.35
CA ARG A 272 11.53 -19.79 0.22
C ARG A 272 11.30 -19.10 1.56
N THR A 273 10.89 -19.83 2.59
CA THR A 273 10.68 -19.26 3.93
C THR A 273 11.99 -18.72 4.52
N CYS A 274 13.10 -19.45 4.35
CA CYS A 274 14.42 -18.96 4.74
C CYS A 274 14.93 -17.85 3.80
N GLU A 275 14.68 -17.97 2.50
CA GLU A 275 15.09 -16.96 1.51
C GLU A 275 14.48 -15.59 1.79
N GLU A 276 13.17 -15.53 2.02
CA GLU A 276 12.46 -14.27 2.27
C GLU A 276 12.88 -13.66 3.63
N ALA A 277 13.09 -14.47 4.67
CA ALA A 277 13.63 -13.99 5.95
C ALA A 277 15.05 -13.42 5.79
N ALA A 278 15.90 -14.07 4.97
CA ALA A 278 17.25 -13.61 4.71
C ALA A 278 17.28 -12.33 3.86
N GLU A 279 16.41 -12.25 2.86
CA GLU A 279 16.30 -11.08 1.98
C GLU A 279 15.94 -9.81 2.74
N GLU A 280 15.01 -9.91 3.69
CA GLU A 280 14.51 -8.78 4.48
C GLU A 280 15.30 -8.57 5.79
N GLY A 281 16.43 -9.26 5.97
CA GLY A 281 17.36 -9.02 7.07
C GLY A 281 16.93 -9.62 8.42
N HIS A 282 15.97 -10.55 8.44
CA HIS A 282 15.37 -11.11 9.66
C HIS A 282 16.17 -12.29 10.24
N LEU A 283 17.37 -12.01 10.76
CA LEU A 283 18.28 -13.02 11.33
C LEU A 283 17.66 -13.85 12.47
N GLU A 284 16.85 -13.24 13.35
CA GLU A 284 16.22 -13.96 14.46
C GLU A 284 15.19 -14.99 13.97
N ILE A 285 14.49 -14.71 12.87
CA ILE A 285 13.59 -15.68 12.23
C ILE A 285 14.41 -16.82 11.63
N LEU A 286 15.51 -16.53 10.94
CA LEU A 286 16.39 -17.56 10.40
C LEU A 286 16.93 -18.51 11.48
N LYS A 287 17.38 -17.96 12.63
CA LYS A 287 17.79 -18.76 13.78
C LYS A 287 16.66 -19.68 14.25
N TRP A 288 15.48 -19.10 14.48
CA TRP A 288 14.33 -19.88 14.91
C TRP A 288 13.94 -20.99 13.93
N LEU A 289 13.94 -20.71 12.61
CA LEU A 289 13.66 -21.67 11.55
C LEU A 289 14.67 -22.84 11.52
N ARG A 290 15.95 -22.55 11.81
CA ARG A 290 17.02 -23.56 11.88
C ARG A 290 16.99 -24.40 13.15
N ASP A 291 16.41 -23.88 14.22
CA ASP A 291 16.26 -24.59 15.50
C ASP A 291 15.07 -25.57 15.53
N GLN A 292 14.26 -25.64 14.47
CA GLN A 292 13.10 -26.55 14.37
C GLN A 292 13.50 -28.00 14.05
N ASP A 293 12.59 -28.95 14.34
CA ASP A 293 12.74 -30.38 13.98
C ASP A 293 11.55 -30.89 13.13
N PRO A 294 11.78 -31.29 11.86
CA PRO A 294 12.99 -31.04 11.09
C PRO A 294 13.19 -29.53 10.86
N PRO A 295 14.43 -29.05 10.63
CA PRO A 295 14.69 -27.64 10.38
C PRO A 295 14.07 -27.22 9.05
N CYS A 296 13.68 -25.94 8.93
CA CYS A 296 13.26 -25.40 7.65
C CYS A 296 14.39 -25.59 6.62
N PRO A 297 14.09 -26.12 5.42
CA PRO A 297 15.10 -26.22 4.37
C PRO A 297 15.55 -24.81 3.95
N TRP A 298 16.76 -24.73 3.43
CA TRP A 298 17.36 -23.50 2.91
C TRP A 298 18.21 -23.79 1.69
N GLY A 299 18.26 -22.83 0.76
CA GLY A 299 18.88 -22.99 -0.54
C GLY A 299 19.97 -21.95 -0.80
N TRP A 300 20.60 -22.02 -1.97
CA TRP A 300 21.63 -21.05 -2.36
C TRP A 300 21.09 -19.61 -2.43
N MET A 301 19.79 -19.45 -2.70
CA MET A 301 19.09 -18.16 -2.70
C MET A 301 19.05 -17.51 -1.30
N THR A 302 19.18 -18.29 -0.22
CA THR A 302 19.19 -17.74 1.14
C THR A 302 20.39 -16.81 1.38
N CYS A 303 21.51 -16.98 0.67
CA CYS A 303 22.65 -16.05 0.75
C CYS A 303 22.53 -14.84 -0.20
N TYR A 304 21.56 -14.81 -1.11
CA TYR A 304 21.48 -13.79 -2.16
C TYR A 304 21.08 -12.43 -1.62
N GLY A 305 19.96 -12.37 -0.91
CA GLY A 305 19.45 -11.16 -0.30
C GLY A 305 20.51 -10.47 0.59
N PRO A 306 21.09 -11.19 1.57
CA PRO A 306 22.18 -10.67 2.40
C PRO A 306 23.39 -10.19 1.60
N ALA A 307 23.81 -10.90 0.54
CA ALA A 307 24.90 -10.45 -0.33
C ALA A 307 24.54 -9.17 -1.09
N SER A 308 23.29 -9.04 -1.52
CA SER A 308 22.78 -7.88 -2.26
C SER A 308 22.62 -6.62 -1.40
N HIS A 309 22.29 -6.79 -0.11
CA HIS A 309 22.15 -5.69 0.85
C HIS A 309 23.44 -5.37 1.59
N GLY A 310 24.43 -6.27 1.54
CA GLY A 310 25.68 -6.11 2.26
C GLY A 310 25.61 -6.59 3.72
N ASP A 311 24.62 -7.41 4.06
CA ASP A 311 24.32 -7.89 5.41
C ASP A 311 25.31 -9.00 5.82
N LEU A 312 26.53 -8.58 6.14
CA LEU A 312 27.61 -9.46 6.58
C LEU A 312 27.25 -10.26 7.83
N GLU A 313 26.33 -9.78 8.67
CA GLU A 313 25.91 -10.50 9.88
C GLU A 313 25.19 -11.81 9.52
N ILE A 314 24.21 -11.74 8.63
CA ILE A 314 23.46 -12.93 8.16
C ILE A 314 24.39 -13.85 7.38
N LEU A 315 25.24 -13.32 6.49
CA LEU A 315 26.19 -14.13 5.74
C LEU A 315 27.16 -14.90 6.65
N LYS A 316 27.70 -14.24 7.68
CA LYS A 316 28.59 -14.88 8.66
C LYS A 316 27.86 -15.96 9.46
N TRP A 317 26.65 -15.67 9.92
CA TRP A 317 25.84 -16.63 10.65
C TRP A 317 25.45 -17.84 9.80
N ALA A 318 25.03 -17.64 8.55
CA ALA A 318 24.66 -18.71 7.64
C ALA A 318 25.86 -19.61 7.30
N ARG A 319 27.06 -19.02 7.20
CA ARG A 319 28.30 -19.77 7.00
C ARG A 319 28.73 -20.57 8.23
N SER A 320 28.34 -20.15 9.44
CA SER A 320 28.73 -20.84 10.68
C SER A 320 27.87 -22.06 11.02
N GLN A 321 26.81 -22.34 10.28
CA GLN A 321 25.93 -23.50 10.52
C GLN A 321 26.55 -24.82 10.02
N ASP A 322 25.95 -25.96 10.38
CA ASP A 322 26.38 -27.29 9.92
C ASP A 322 25.18 -28.15 9.44
N PRO A 323 25.11 -28.54 8.15
CA PRO A 323 25.95 -28.06 7.06
C PRO A 323 25.71 -26.55 6.82
N PRO A 324 26.72 -25.81 6.42
CA PRO A 324 26.58 -24.37 6.26
C PRO A 324 25.77 -24.04 5.00
N CYS A 325 25.06 -22.90 4.99
CA CYS A 325 24.15 -22.54 3.88
C CYS A 325 24.88 -22.60 2.52
N PRO A 326 24.32 -23.28 1.50
CA PRO A 326 24.94 -23.29 0.18
C PRO A 326 24.96 -21.88 -0.41
N TRP A 327 25.92 -21.64 -1.29
CA TRP A 327 26.04 -20.44 -2.12
C TRP A 327 26.55 -20.82 -3.50
N ASP A 328 26.50 -19.89 -4.45
CA ASP A 328 26.95 -20.10 -5.82
C ASP A 328 27.48 -18.80 -6.46
N GLU A 329 27.79 -18.85 -7.76
CA GLU A 329 28.35 -17.71 -8.50
C GLU A 329 27.48 -16.45 -8.46
N ALA A 330 26.16 -16.63 -8.41
CA ALA A 330 25.24 -15.50 -8.39
C ALA A 330 25.23 -14.79 -7.03
N THR A 331 25.65 -15.43 -5.94
CA THR A 331 25.84 -14.75 -4.64
C THR A 331 26.84 -13.59 -4.75
N CYS A 332 27.99 -13.80 -5.38
CA CYS A 332 28.94 -12.72 -5.68
C CYS A 332 28.41 -11.74 -6.74
N GLY A 333 27.71 -12.24 -7.75
CA GLY A 333 27.08 -11.42 -8.80
C GLY A 333 26.11 -10.38 -8.24
N TRP A 334 25.26 -10.77 -7.28
CA TRP A 334 24.31 -9.86 -6.62
C TRP A 334 24.97 -8.82 -5.74
N ALA A 335 26.01 -9.19 -5.00
CA ALA A 335 26.82 -8.22 -4.24
C ALA A 335 27.39 -7.14 -5.18
N VAL A 336 27.89 -7.54 -6.35
CA VAL A 336 28.39 -6.61 -7.36
C VAL A 336 27.28 -5.74 -7.97
N LEU A 337 26.15 -6.35 -8.35
CA LEU A 337 25.02 -5.64 -8.97
C LEU A 337 24.44 -4.54 -8.08
N LYS A 338 24.55 -4.70 -6.76
CA LYS A 338 24.08 -3.73 -5.76
C LYS A 338 25.18 -2.85 -5.17
N GLY A 339 26.43 -2.99 -5.62
CA GLY A 339 27.53 -2.12 -5.18
C GLY A 339 28.16 -2.51 -3.83
N GLN A 340 27.94 -3.74 -3.36
CA GLN A 340 28.35 -4.21 -2.04
C GLN A 340 29.78 -4.76 -2.03
N LEU A 341 30.77 -3.85 -2.12
CA LEU A 341 32.19 -4.24 -2.18
C LEU A 341 32.65 -5.02 -0.94
N GLU A 342 32.20 -4.63 0.26
CA GLU A 342 32.63 -5.31 1.50
C GLU A 342 32.06 -6.72 1.62
N ALA A 343 30.81 -6.94 1.16
CA ALA A 343 30.24 -8.28 1.05
C ALA A 343 31.01 -9.13 0.05
N LEU A 344 31.33 -8.58 -1.13
CA LEU A 344 32.13 -9.29 -2.14
C LEU A 344 33.51 -9.69 -1.62
N LYS A 345 34.23 -8.77 -0.95
CA LYS A 345 35.51 -9.06 -0.29
C LYS A 345 35.39 -10.18 0.71
N TRP A 346 34.36 -10.11 1.56
CA TRP A 346 34.15 -11.13 2.58
C TRP A 346 33.86 -12.50 1.98
N LEU A 347 32.97 -12.58 0.97
CA LEU A 347 32.61 -13.81 0.25
C LEU A 347 33.83 -14.48 -0.41
N ARG A 348 34.72 -13.67 -1.00
CA ARG A 348 35.94 -14.15 -1.66
C ARG A 348 37.07 -14.51 -0.69
N ALA A 349 37.00 -14.07 0.56
CA ALA A 349 37.96 -14.40 1.61
C ALA A 349 37.64 -15.72 2.35
N GLN A 350 36.51 -16.38 2.04
CA GLN A 350 36.10 -17.64 2.69
C GLN A 350 36.91 -18.85 2.19
N ASN A 351 36.83 -19.98 2.90
CA ASN A 351 37.49 -21.22 2.51
C ASN A 351 36.51 -22.42 2.54
N PRO A 352 36.13 -23.00 1.39
CA PRO A 352 36.43 -22.52 0.04
C PRO A 352 35.78 -21.15 -0.22
N PRO A 353 36.37 -20.30 -1.08
CA PRO A 353 35.79 -19.00 -1.38
C PRO A 353 34.51 -19.17 -2.19
N CYS A 354 33.56 -18.24 -2.05
CA CYS A 354 32.35 -18.26 -2.86
C CYS A 354 32.72 -18.27 -4.35
N PRO A 355 32.20 -19.22 -5.16
CA PRO A 355 32.48 -19.23 -6.58
C PRO A 355 31.95 -17.94 -7.21
N TRP A 356 32.55 -17.53 -8.33
CA TRP A 356 32.15 -16.31 -9.03
C TRP A 356 32.62 -16.32 -10.48
N ASN A 357 31.83 -15.68 -11.36
CA ASN A 357 32.26 -15.35 -12.71
C ASN A 357 32.91 -13.96 -12.71
N ARG A 358 34.24 -13.93 -12.70
CA ARG A 358 35.04 -12.69 -12.62
C ARG A 358 34.72 -11.70 -13.74
N ASP A 359 34.59 -12.19 -14.98
CA ASP A 359 34.34 -11.34 -16.16
C ASP A 359 32.93 -10.74 -16.13
N GLU A 360 31.93 -11.54 -15.75
CA GLU A 360 30.55 -11.09 -15.60
C GLU A 360 30.40 -10.08 -14.46
N CYS A 361 31.05 -10.34 -13.31
CA CYS A 361 31.11 -9.42 -12.19
C CYS A 361 31.75 -8.09 -12.62
N ARG A 362 32.91 -8.13 -13.29
CA ARG A 362 33.60 -6.94 -13.78
C ARG A 362 32.72 -6.13 -14.75
N LYS A 363 32.08 -6.80 -15.71
CA LYS A 363 31.17 -6.18 -16.68
C LYS A 363 29.98 -5.52 -15.98
N SER A 364 29.37 -6.21 -15.02
CA SER A 364 28.22 -5.71 -14.25
C SER A 364 28.59 -4.47 -13.43
N ALA A 365 29.73 -4.50 -12.73
CA ALA A 365 30.25 -3.35 -12.00
C ALA A 365 30.50 -2.15 -12.92
N SER A 366 31.10 -2.38 -14.08
CA SER A 366 31.38 -1.33 -15.06
C SER A 366 30.10 -0.72 -15.63
N ASN A 367 29.09 -1.53 -15.95
CA ASN A 367 27.79 -1.07 -16.46
C ASN A 367 27.02 -0.23 -15.43
N LYS A 368 27.19 -0.51 -14.13
CA LYS A 368 26.59 0.25 -13.03
C LYS A 368 27.42 1.47 -12.60
N GLY A 369 28.63 1.65 -13.14
CA GLY A 369 29.53 2.74 -12.77
C GLY A 369 30.26 2.54 -11.44
N TYR A 370 30.32 1.31 -10.91
CA TYR A 370 30.98 1.00 -9.64
C TYR A 370 32.50 0.83 -9.83
N GLN A 371 33.21 1.94 -10.11
CA GLN A 371 34.64 1.92 -10.42
C GLN A 371 35.48 1.29 -9.29
N HIS A 372 35.15 1.57 -8.03
CA HIS A 372 35.82 1.00 -6.86
C HIS A 372 35.72 -0.54 -6.80
N ILE A 373 34.65 -1.13 -7.35
CA ILE A 373 34.51 -2.59 -7.47
C ILE A 373 35.33 -3.10 -8.65
N VAL A 374 35.29 -2.43 -9.80
CA VAL A 374 36.12 -2.79 -10.98
C VAL A 374 37.60 -2.81 -10.59
N ASP A 375 38.09 -1.75 -9.94
CA ASP A 375 39.48 -1.63 -9.49
C ASP A 375 39.87 -2.74 -8.51
N TRP A 376 38.92 -3.22 -7.69
CA TRP A 376 39.15 -4.32 -6.77
C TRP A 376 39.19 -5.67 -7.48
N ILE A 377 38.27 -5.91 -8.42
CA ILE A 377 38.21 -7.14 -9.24
C ILE A 377 39.49 -7.26 -10.10
N ASP A 378 39.96 -6.16 -10.68
CA ASP A 378 41.17 -6.12 -11.50
C ASP A 378 42.45 -6.44 -10.73
N LYS A 379 42.42 -6.31 -9.40
CA LYS A 379 43.53 -6.70 -8.50
C LYS A 379 43.48 -8.15 -8.04
N GLN A 380 42.38 -8.89 -8.28
CA GLN A 380 42.29 -10.30 -7.89
C GLN A 380 42.97 -11.18 -8.92
N GLU A 381 43.79 -12.13 -8.47
CA GLU A 381 44.36 -13.19 -9.30
C GLU A 381 43.25 -14.15 -9.77
N ASN A 382 43.42 -14.73 -10.97
CA ASN A 382 42.46 -15.66 -11.58
C ASN A 382 42.28 -16.96 -10.79
#